data_AF-A0A4Y8WLQ6-F1
#
_entry.id   AF-A0A4Y8WLQ6-F1
#
_cell.length_a   1.000
_cell.length_b   1.000
_cell.length_c   1.000
_cell.angle_alpha   90.00
_cell.angle_beta   90.00
_cell.angle_gamma   90.00
#
_symmetry.space_group_name_H-M   'P 1'
#
loop_
_entity.id
_entity.type
_entity.pdbx_description
1 polymer ?
#
loop_
_entity_poly.entity_id
_entity_poly.type
_entity_poly.pdbx_seq_one_letter_code
_entity_poly.pdbx_strand_id
1 'polypeptide(L)'
;MEAKVSKAAIYREQTQRNDLKQHADKIIQGIKKIGPNHAKRAIWELFQNAVDLSPSCEIEIELREEELVFSHNGEPFTMHTLDCLFTQVSSKTLTEKKEEREEGDPIGQYGTGFMTSHSFGDIVEVSAAIQDETEEGSGHIKFSNLKIDRSTQDWEKLCDEIKNLRAQVEELLKKEPAFDELPKTVFKFSFNNELNKTRALDATKSLNVILPYVMVFNDRLKKVTVTDNEGVTTTYLNKEAEIDNGDFYTRVIQINDKERRINYLKTDRLAIVLPIESNSPADGSIGEAVNLQDTLPRLFLFYPLIGTEHLGINYIIHSKNFHPTE
;
A
#
# COMPACT_ATOMS: atom_id res chain seq x y z
N MET A 1 -46.35 -22.34 15.19
CA MET A 1 -45.48 -22.92 16.23
C MET A 1 -44.09 -22.31 16.02
N GLU A 2 -43.80 -21.21 16.72
CA GLU A 2 -42.50 -20.53 16.56
C GLU A 2 -41.39 -21.43 17.13
N ALA A 3 -40.39 -21.73 16.32
CA ALA A 3 -39.22 -22.47 16.76
C ALA A 3 -38.51 -21.64 17.85
N LYS A 4 -38.60 -22.09 19.11
CA LYS A 4 -37.83 -21.50 20.21
C LYS A 4 -36.34 -21.62 19.87
N VAL A 5 -35.71 -20.50 19.55
CA VAL A 5 -34.26 -20.41 19.37
C VAL A 5 -33.59 -20.93 20.65
N SER A 6 -32.70 -21.91 20.50
CA SER A 6 -32.01 -22.54 21.64
C SER A 6 -31.18 -21.50 22.41
N LYS A 7 -31.15 -21.59 23.75
CA LYS A 7 -30.28 -20.73 24.60
C LYS A 7 -28.81 -20.75 24.15
N ALA A 8 -28.34 -21.89 23.64
CA ALA A 8 -26.99 -22.03 23.11
C ALA A 8 -26.78 -21.23 21.81
N ALA A 9 -27.80 -21.11 20.96
CA ALA A 9 -27.74 -20.29 19.75
C ALA A 9 -27.71 -18.80 20.09
N ILE A 10 -28.55 -18.37 21.05
CA ILE A 10 -28.54 -16.98 21.56
C ILE A 10 -27.17 -16.62 22.14
N TYR A 11 -26.58 -17.51 22.96
CA TYR A 11 -25.24 -17.27 23.51
C TYR A 11 -24.16 -17.14 22.42
N ARG A 12 -24.17 -18.02 21.40
CA ARG A 12 -23.22 -17.93 20.28
C ARG A 12 -23.35 -16.63 19.50
N GLU A 13 -24.59 -16.22 19.22
CA GLU A 13 -24.86 -14.97 18.52
C GLU A 13 -24.39 -13.74 19.33
N GLN A 14 -24.62 -13.73 20.64
CA GLN A 14 -24.16 -12.68 21.54
C GLN A 14 -22.62 -12.61 21.60
N THR A 15 -21.94 -13.74 21.72
CA THR A 15 -20.47 -13.78 21.72
C THR A 15 -19.91 -13.27 20.40
N GLN A 16 -20.44 -13.73 19.26
CA GLN A 16 -20.02 -13.27 17.95
C GLN A 16 -20.23 -11.76 17.77
N ARG A 17 -21.33 -11.21 18.29
CA ARG A 17 -21.61 -9.77 18.25
C ARG A 17 -20.66 -8.98 19.15
N ASN A 18 -20.29 -9.51 20.31
CA ASN A 18 -19.29 -8.89 21.20
C ASN A 18 -17.88 -8.89 20.59
N ASP A 19 -17.50 -9.94 19.88
CA ASP A 19 -16.21 -9.99 19.18
C ASP A 19 -16.16 -8.95 18.06
N LEU A 20 -17.22 -8.89 17.24
CA LEU A 20 -17.36 -7.87 16.19
C LEU A 20 -17.37 -6.44 16.73
N LYS A 21 -17.95 -6.21 17.91
CA LYS A 21 -17.93 -4.90 18.56
C LYS A 21 -16.51 -4.40 18.78
N GLN A 22 -15.59 -5.25 19.24
CA GLN A 22 -14.20 -4.85 19.46
C GLN A 22 -13.52 -4.41 18.15
N HIS A 23 -13.81 -5.09 17.04
CA HIS A 23 -13.32 -4.69 15.72
C HIS A 23 -13.95 -3.37 15.28
N ALA A 24 -15.27 -3.23 15.43
CA ALA A 24 -15.99 -2.00 15.07
C ALA A 24 -15.48 -0.78 15.85
N ASP A 25 -15.31 -0.90 17.17
CA ASP A 25 -14.77 0.17 18.01
C ASP A 25 -13.35 0.57 17.60
N LYS A 26 -12.49 -0.41 17.27
CA LYS A 26 -11.12 -0.15 16.76
C LYS A 26 -11.13 0.61 15.45
N ILE A 27 -11.98 0.20 14.49
CA ILE A 27 -12.13 0.85 13.19
C ILE A 27 -12.59 2.30 13.36
N ILE A 28 -13.65 2.51 14.14
CA ILE A 28 -14.21 3.84 14.42
C ILE A 28 -13.15 4.76 15.04
N GLN A 29 -12.44 4.27 16.06
CA GLN A 29 -11.38 5.05 16.72
C GLN A 29 -10.20 5.33 15.80
N GLY A 30 -9.84 4.36 14.96
CA GLY A 30 -8.73 4.47 14.03
C GLY A 30 -8.97 5.50 12.93
N ILE A 31 -10.16 5.48 12.32
CA ILE A 31 -10.55 6.48 11.31
C ILE A 31 -10.57 7.89 11.91
N LYS A 32 -11.10 8.05 13.14
CA LYS A 32 -11.10 9.34 13.85
C LYS A 32 -9.69 9.91 14.09
N LYS A 33 -8.67 9.05 14.19
CA LYS A 33 -7.28 9.47 14.44
C LYS A 33 -6.55 9.87 13.15
N ILE A 34 -7.15 9.73 11.96
CA ILE A 34 -6.50 10.06 10.69
C ILE A 34 -6.31 11.57 10.53
N GLY A 35 -5.14 12.03 10.99
CA GLY A 35 -4.63 13.38 10.78
C GLY A 35 -3.89 13.58 9.44
N PRO A 36 -3.37 14.80 9.19
CA PRO A 36 -2.66 15.14 7.96
C PRO A 36 -1.42 14.27 7.66
N ASN A 37 -0.61 13.96 8.67
CA ASN A 37 0.59 13.13 8.48
C ASN A 37 0.23 11.68 8.10
N HIS A 38 -0.85 11.15 8.68
CA HIS A 38 -1.40 9.85 8.30
C HIS A 38 -1.83 9.83 6.83
N ALA A 39 -2.51 10.89 6.37
CA ALA A 39 -2.93 10.99 4.97
C ALA A 39 -1.74 11.03 3.98
N LYS A 40 -0.64 11.73 4.33
CA LYS A 40 0.59 11.72 3.51
C LYS A 40 1.23 10.34 3.42
N ARG A 41 1.07 9.52 4.46
CA ARG A 41 1.59 8.15 4.54
C ARG A 41 0.68 7.12 3.86
N ALA A 42 -0.62 7.41 3.75
CA ALA A 42 -1.65 6.50 3.26
C ALA A 42 -1.33 5.83 1.92
N ILE A 43 -0.84 6.59 0.94
CA ILE A 43 -0.49 6.04 -0.37
C ILE A 43 0.66 5.02 -0.24
N TRP A 44 1.65 5.30 0.61
CA TRP A 44 2.80 4.42 0.82
C TRP A 44 2.42 3.13 1.56
N GLU A 45 1.38 3.16 2.39
CA GLU A 45 0.81 1.94 2.98
C GLU A 45 0.18 1.04 1.90
N LEU A 46 -0.46 1.61 0.87
CA LEU A 46 -0.97 0.85 -0.27
C LEU A 46 0.16 0.24 -1.11
N PHE A 47 1.23 1.00 -1.36
CA PHE A 47 2.43 0.49 -2.05
C PHE A 47 3.05 -0.68 -1.29
N GLN A 48 3.22 -0.53 0.02
CA GLN A 48 3.78 -1.57 0.87
C GLN A 48 2.95 -2.86 0.81
N ASN A 49 1.61 -2.74 0.88
CA ASN A 49 0.73 -3.90 0.74
C ASN A 49 0.87 -4.58 -0.63
N ALA A 50 1.07 -3.82 -1.70
CA ALA A 50 1.25 -4.36 -3.04
C ALA A 50 2.61 -5.04 -3.24
N VAL A 51 3.69 -4.39 -2.80
CA VAL A 51 5.09 -4.85 -2.98
C VAL A 51 5.39 -6.10 -2.15
N ASP A 52 4.77 -6.25 -0.98
CA ASP A 52 4.91 -7.44 -0.15
C ASP A 52 4.31 -8.70 -0.82
N LEU A 53 3.40 -8.51 -1.80
CA LEU A 53 2.63 -9.57 -2.45
C LEU A 53 3.09 -9.90 -3.88
N SER A 54 4.22 -9.34 -4.35
CA SER A 54 4.74 -9.66 -5.68
C SER A 54 6.25 -9.44 -5.78
N PRO A 55 7.01 -10.40 -6.34
CA PRO A 55 8.44 -10.19 -6.63
C PRO A 55 8.68 -9.22 -7.79
N SER A 56 7.66 -9.01 -8.64
CA SER A 56 7.67 -8.09 -9.79
C SER A 56 6.42 -7.23 -9.74
N CYS A 57 6.36 -6.39 -8.72
CA CYS A 57 5.21 -5.55 -8.40
C CYS A 57 5.03 -4.45 -9.44
N GLU A 58 3.82 -4.39 -10.00
CA GLU A 58 3.31 -3.32 -10.84
C GLU A 58 2.11 -2.68 -10.14
N ILE A 59 2.11 -1.34 -10.09
CA ILE A 59 1.05 -0.54 -9.49
C ILE A 59 0.47 0.42 -10.53
N GLU A 60 -0.85 0.59 -10.53
CA GLU A 60 -1.53 1.63 -11.30
C GLU A 60 -2.41 2.46 -10.39
N ILE A 61 -2.30 3.78 -10.54
CA ILE A 61 -3.01 4.77 -9.73
C ILE A 61 -3.72 5.70 -10.71
N GLU A 62 -5.02 5.86 -10.53
CA GLU A 62 -5.83 6.76 -11.35
C GLU A 62 -6.61 7.68 -10.42
N LEU A 63 -6.37 8.98 -10.54
CA LEU A 63 -7.10 10.00 -9.81
C LEU A 63 -8.26 10.49 -10.70
N ARG A 64 -9.48 10.23 -10.27
CA ARG A 64 -10.71 10.67 -10.94
C ARG A 64 -11.35 11.81 -10.17
N GLU A 65 -12.42 12.35 -10.72
CA GLU A 65 -13.11 13.50 -10.13
C GLU A 65 -13.71 13.20 -8.75
N GLU A 66 -14.23 11.97 -8.57
CA GLU A 66 -14.96 11.54 -7.37
C GLU A 66 -14.28 10.37 -6.63
N GLU A 67 -13.16 9.86 -7.13
CA GLU A 67 -12.50 8.70 -6.53
C GLU A 67 -10.98 8.64 -6.82
N LEU A 68 -10.26 7.94 -5.95
CA LEU A 68 -8.90 7.46 -6.20
C LEU A 68 -8.97 5.96 -6.46
N VAL A 69 -8.44 5.51 -7.60
CA VAL A 69 -8.31 4.09 -7.93
C VAL A 69 -6.85 3.69 -7.76
N PHE A 70 -6.61 2.66 -6.96
CA PHE A 70 -5.31 2.04 -6.77
C PHE A 70 -5.40 0.57 -7.15
N SER A 71 -4.51 0.08 -7.99
CA SER A 71 -4.47 -1.34 -8.37
C SER A 71 -3.06 -1.90 -8.43
N HIS A 72 -2.92 -3.22 -8.22
CA HIS A 72 -1.65 -3.91 -8.29
C HIS A 72 -1.79 -5.37 -8.77
N ASN A 73 -0.68 -5.96 -9.20
CA ASN A 73 -0.57 -7.35 -9.67
C ASN A 73 -0.10 -8.33 -8.58
N GLY A 74 -0.52 -8.09 -7.32
CA GLY A 74 -0.15 -8.97 -6.21
C GLY A 74 -0.92 -10.29 -6.21
N GLU A 75 -0.62 -11.13 -5.22
CA GLU A 75 -1.32 -12.39 -4.97
C GLU A 75 -2.83 -12.23 -4.67
N PRO A 76 -3.64 -13.28 -4.95
CA PRO A 76 -5.05 -13.32 -4.55
C PRO A 76 -5.21 -13.25 -3.02
N PHE A 77 -6.39 -12.84 -2.57
CA PHE A 77 -6.73 -12.94 -1.16
C PHE A 77 -6.92 -14.40 -0.75
N THR A 78 -6.35 -14.79 0.38
CA THR A 78 -6.87 -15.94 1.14
C THR A 78 -8.12 -15.51 1.91
N MET A 79 -8.95 -16.49 2.31
CA MET A 79 -10.08 -16.27 3.21
C MET A 79 -9.68 -15.52 4.49
N HIS A 80 -8.51 -15.84 5.04
CA HIS A 80 -7.98 -15.17 6.21
C HIS A 80 -7.63 -13.70 5.92
N THR A 81 -6.88 -13.42 4.85
CA THR A 81 -6.47 -12.05 4.51
C THR A 81 -7.67 -11.16 4.14
N LEU A 82 -8.72 -11.73 3.54
CA LEU A 82 -9.94 -11.02 3.23
C LEU A 82 -10.74 -10.68 4.51
N ASP A 83 -10.81 -11.61 5.47
CA ASP A 83 -11.43 -11.32 6.77
C ASP A 83 -10.63 -10.28 7.58
N CYS A 84 -9.30 -10.31 7.51
CA CYS A 84 -8.42 -9.29 8.06
C CYS A 84 -8.71 -7.90 7.48
N LEU A 85 -8.98 -7.82 6.16
CA LEU A 85 -9.38 -6.58 5.50
C LEU A 85 -10.71 -6.04 6.06
N PHE A 86 -11.70 -6.92 6.27
CA PHE A 86 -13.00 -6.53 6.81
C PHE A 86 -12.92 -6.08 8.27
N THR A 87 -12.17 -6.82 9.09
CA THR A 87 -12.06 -6.59 10.53
C THR A 87 -10.98 -5.58 10.92
N GLN A 88 -10.19 -5.10 9.94
CA GLN A 88 -8.99 -4.27 10.12
C GLN A 88 -8.03 -4.83 11.17
N VAL A 89 -7.80 -6.14 11.09
CA VAL A 89 -6.81 -6.85 11.91
C VAL A 89 -5.61 -7.13 11.05
N SER A 90 -4.41 -6.98 11.62
CA SER A 90 -3.17 -7.40 10.96
C SER A 90 -3.22 -8.92 10.71
N SER A 91 -2.99 -9.34 9.46
CA SER A 91 -2.76 -10.75 9.14
C SER A 91 -1.40 -11.26 9.67
N LYS A 92 -0.45 -10.36 9.92
CA LYS A 92 0.88 -10.69 10.46
C LYS A 92 0.87 -10.80 11.98
N THR A 93 1.39 -11.91 12.52
CA THR A 93 1.42 -12.20 13.97
C THR A 93 2.60 -11.51 14.69
N LEU A 94 2.49 -11.31 16.01
CA LEU A 94 3.59 -10.73 16.83
C LEU A 94 4.87 -11.57 16.79
N THR A 95 4.77 -12.87 16.50
CA THR A 95 5.89 -13.81 16.30
C THR A 95 6.71 -13.53 15.03
N GLU A 96 6.21 -12.74 14.09
CA GLU A 96 6.91 -12.36 12.85
C GLU A 96 7.72 -11.06 13.01
N LYS A 97 7.69 -10.42 14.19
CA LYS A 97 8.55 -9.25 14.47
C LYS A 97 9.99 -9.71 14.76
N LYS A 98 10.81 -9.81 13.71
CA LYS A 98 12.26 -10.00 13.83
C LYS A 98 12.94 -8.69 14.28
N GLU A 99 13.95 -8.78 15.15
CA GLU A 99 14.82 -7.64 15.54
C GLU A 99 15.71 -7.19 14.38
N GLU A 100 16.07 -8.10 13.48
CA GLU A 100 16.82 -7.82 12.24
C GLU A 100 16.02 -8.29 11.02
N ARG A 101 15.91 -7.43 9.99
CA ARG A 101 15.21 -7.77 8.74
C ARG A 101 16.15 -8.41 7.72
N GLU A 102 15.81 -9.60 7.26
CA GLU A 102 16.49 -10.31 6.18
C GLU A 102 16.06 -9.76 4.80
N GLU A 103 16.86 -10.08 3.78
CA GLU A 103 16.53 -9.71 2.41
C GLU A 103 15.30 -10.50 1.94
N GLY A 104 14.25 -9.78 1.53
CA GLY A 104 12.99 -10.37 1.12
C GLY A 104 11.95 -10.56 2.23
N ASP A 105 12.28 -10.24 3.49
CA ASP A 105 11.27 -10.11 4.54
C ASP A 105 10.22 -9.07 4.14
N PRO A 106 8.93 -9.31 4.40
CA PRO A 106 7.90 -8.40 3.96
C PRO A 106 7.99 -7.10 4.76
N ILE A 107 7.95 -5.98 4.05
CA ILE A 107 8.32 -4.64 4.52
C ILE A 107 7.30 -4.12 5.54
N GLY A 108 6.04 -4.48 5.37
CA GLY A 108 4.95 -3.98 6.21
C GLY A 108 4.85 -4.63 7.58
N GLN A 109 4.72 -3.82 8.63
CA GLN A 109 4.54 -4.30 10.00
C GLN A 109 3.15 -4.02 10.59
N TYR A 110 2.16 -3.58 9.79
CA TYR A 110 0.96 -2.99 10.38
C TYR A 110 -0.36 -3.31 9.66
N GLY A 111 -1.29 -3.90 10.42
CA GLY A 111 -2.73 -3.92 10.09
C GLY A 111 -3.41 -2.55 10.11
N THR A 112 -2.68 -1.46 10.39
CA THR A 112 -3.16 -0.08 10.34
C THR A 112 -2.98 0.57 8.96
N GLY A 113 -2.24 -0.07 8.04
CA GLY A 113 -1.97 0.49 6.71
C GLY A 113 -3.25 0.74 5.90
N PHE A 114 -4.12 -0.27 5.81
CA PHE A 114 -5.42 -0.14 5.15
C PHE A 114 -6.40 0.78 5.89
N MET A 115 -6.31 0.84 7.23
CA MET A 115 -7.09 1.81 7.99
C MET A 115 -6.69 3.24 7.60
N THR A 116 -5.40 3.49 7.40
CA THR A 116 -4.86 4.79 7.01
C THR A 116 -5.33 5.22 5.61
N SER A 117 -5.53 4.29 4.67
CA SER A 117 -6.06 4.62 3.34
C SER A 117 -7.49 5.15 3.33
N HIS A 118 -8.25 4.99 4.42
CA HIS A 118 -9.53 5.69 4.58
C HIS A 118 -9.36 7.23 4.65
N SER A 119 -8.13 7.74 4.70
CA SER A 119 -7.86 9.16 4.45
C SER A 119 -8.37 9.65 3.09
N PHE A 120 -8.44 8.75 2.10
CA PHE A 120 -8.93 9.01 0.75
C PHE A 120 -10.45 8.80 0.60
N GLY A 121 -11.14 8.23 1.59
CA GLY A 121 -12.56 7.93 1.49
C GLY A 121 -13.00 6.90 2.53
N ASP A 122 -14.18 7.08 3.09
CA ASP A 122 -14.74 6.15 4.07
C ASP A 122 -15.41 4.94 3.40
N ILE A 123 -15.65 5.01 2.09
CA ILE A 123 -16.23 3.94 1.29
C ILE A 123 -15.18 3.45 0.30
N VAL A 124 -14.89 2.14 0.37
CA VAL A 124 -13.91 1.49 -0.50
C VAL A 124 -14.57 0.33 -1.25
N GLU A 125 -14.45 0.31 -2.57
CA GLU A 125 -14.84 -0.84 -3.37
C GLU A 125 -13.61 -1.67 -3.73
N VAL A 126 -13.68 -2.99 -3.51
CA VAL A 126 -12.58 -3.92 -3.78
C VAL A 126 -12.98 -4.89 -4.88
N SER A 127 -12.12 -5.03 -5.89
CA SER A 127 -12.23 -6.05 -6.93
C SER A 127 -10.94 -6.84 -6.98
N ALA A 128 -11.01 -8.16 -6.85
CA ALA A 128 -9.83 -9.02 -6.81
C ALA A 128 -10.23 -10.49 -7.04
N ALA A 129 -9.36 -11.40 -6.63
CA ALA A 129 -9.64 -12.83 -6.59
C ALA A 129 -9.38 -13.42 -5.20
N ILE A 130 -10.09 -14.51 -4.89
CA ILE A 130 -9.88 -15.35 -3.70
C ILE A 130 -9.15 -16.61 -4.14
N GLN A 131 -8.06 -16.98 -3.47
CA GLN A 131 -7.35 -18.23 -3.71
C GLN A 131 -8.23 -19.42 -3.36
N ASP A 132 -8.28 -20.41 -4.25
CA ASP A 132 -9.03 -21.64 -4.05
C ASP A 132 -8.20 -22.85 -4.47
N GLU A 133 -7.88 -23.71 -3.51
CA GLU A 133 -7.06 -24.89 -3.72
C GLU A 133 -7.94 -26.10 -4.04
N THR A 134 -7.76 -26.66 -5.24
CA THR A 134 -8.55 -27.80 -5.73
C THR A 134 -7.67 -28.99 -6.09
N GLU A 135 -8.29 -30.14 -6.36
CA GLU A 135 -7.57 -31.32 -6.90
C GLU A 135 -6.91 -31.05 -8.26
N GLU A 136 -7.42 -30.09 -9.03
CA GLU A 136 -6.91 -29.70 -10.35
C GLU A 136 -5.76 -28.68 -10.26
N GLY A 137 -5.48 -28.15 -9.07
CA GLY A 137 -4.42 -27.17 -8.78
C GLY A 137 -4.94 -25.94 -8.04
N SER A 138 -4.08 -24.91 -7.97
CA SER A 138 -4.41 -23.62 -7.35
C SER A 138 -5.21 -22.76 -8.33
N GLY A 139 -6.53 -22.72 -8.12
CA GLY A 139 -7.46 -21.88 -8.85
C GLY A 139 -7.80 -20.61 -8.08
N HIS A 140 -8.73 -19.82 -8.63
CA HIS A 140 -9.17 -18.61 -7.96
C HIS A 140 -10.61 -18.20 -8.31
N ILE A 141 -11.28 -17.52 -7.37
CA ILE A 141 -12.64 -17.01 -7.53
C ILE A 141 -12.60 -15.49 -7.67
N LYS A 142 -12.94 -14.98 -8.86
CA LYS A 142 -12.99 -13.53 -9.14
C LYS A 142 -14.21 -12.89 -8.47
N PHE A 143 -14.00 -11.71 -7.89
CA PHE A 143 -15.08 -10.85 -7.39
C PHE A 143 -14.84 -9.39 -7.78
N SER A 144 -15.91 -8.61 -7.83
CA SER A 144 -15.86 -7.22 -8.25
C SER A 144 -16.75 -6.35 -7.40
N ASN A 145 -16.28 -5.13 -7.14
CA ASN A 145 -16.97 -4.07 -6.41
C ASN A 145 -17.55 -4.52 -5.04
N LEU A 146 -16.80 -5.33 -4.29
CA LEU A 146 -17.14 -5.66 -2.92
C LEU A 146 -16.99 -4.40 -2.06
N LYS A 147 -18.10 -3.86 -1.58
CA LYS A 147 -18.15 -2.56 -0.90
C LYS A 147 -17.85 -2.68 0.59
N ILE A 148 -16.76 -2.06 1.02
CA ILE A 148 -16.39 -1.84 2.42
C ILE A 148 -16.81 -0.41 2.79
N ASP A 149 -17.92 -0.28 3.51
CA ASP A 149 -18.42 1.01 3.99
C ASP A 149 -17.96 1.24 5.44
N ARG A 150 -17.32 2.39 5.71
CA ARG A 150 -16.89 2.81 7.05
C ARG A 150 -17.39 4.21 7.41
N SER A 151 -18.38 4.71 6.68
CA SER A 151 -18.97 6.03 6.91
C SER A 151 -19.75 6.10 8.23
N THR A 152 -20.22 4.96 8.73
CA THR A 152 -20.98 4.88 9.99
C THR A 152 -20.09 4.99 11.23
N GLN A 153 -20.58 5.75 12.22
CA GLN A 153 -20.00 5.84 13.57
C GLN A 153 -20.74 4.97 14.60
N ASP A 154 -21.72 4.20 14.12
CA ASP A 154 -22.51 3.26 14.89
C ASP A 154 -21.89 1.87 14.80
N TRP A 155 -21.36 1.39 15.94
CA TRP A 155 -20.70 0.10 16.02
C TRP A 155 -21.65 -1.06 15.67
N GLU A 156 -22.96 -0.93 15.92
CA GLU A 156 -23.92 -1.99 15.59
C GLU A 156 -24.07 -2.14 14.08
N LYS A 157 -24.21 -1.01 13.38
CA LYS A 157 -24.27 -1.00 11.91
C LYS A 157 -22.98 -1.53 11.30
N LEU A 158 -21.84 -1.14 11.85
CA LEU A 158 -20.54 -1.64 11.38
C LEU A 158 -20.39 -3.15 11.60
N CYS A 159 -20.90 -3.69 12.72
CA CYS A 159 -20.97 -5.14 12.91
C CYS A 159 -21.81 -5.82 11.83
N ASP A 160 -22.96 -5.23 11.50
CA ASP A 160 -23.88 -5.78 10.49
C ASP A 160 -23.28 -5.68 9.08
N GLU A 161 -22.53 -4.62 8.77
CA GLU A 161 -21.75 -4.47 7.52
C GLU A 161 -20.66 -5.55 7.39
N ILE A 162 -19.89 -5.81 8.46
CA ILE A 162 -18.88 -6.88 8.46
C ILE A 162 -19.53 -8.25 8.27
N LYS A 163 -20.67 -8.52 8.92
CA LYS A 163 -21.44 -9.76 8.69
C LYS A 163 -21.91 -9.89 7.25
N ASN A 164 -22.40 -8.80 6.66
CA ASN A 164 -22.85 -8.78 5.28
C ASN A 164 -21.70 -9.01 4.28
N LEU A 165 -20.50 -8.47 4.56
CA LEU A 165 -19.30 -8.76 3.79
C LEU A 165 -18.94 -10.25 3.84
N ARG A 166 -18.96 -10.86 5.04
CA ARG A 166 -18.71 -12.30 5.20
C ARG A 166 -19.73 -13.16 4.45
N ALA A 167 -21.02 -12.82 4.55
CA ALA A 167 -22.08 -13.52 3.82
C ALA A 167 -21.91 -13.43 2.29
N GLN A 168 -21.50 -12.28 1.77
CA GLN A 168 -21.18 -12.14 0.34
C GLN A 168 -20.00 -13.03 -0.07
N VAL A 169 -18.96 -13.13 0.76
CA VAL A 169 -17.84 -14.04 0.52
C VAL A 169 -18.30 -15.51 0.56
N GLU A 170 -19.14 -15.89 1.51
CA GLU A 170 -19.73 -17.24 1.54
C GLU A 170 -20.50 -17.58 0.26
N GLU A 171 -21.21 -16.63 -0.35
CA GLU A 171 -21.84 -16.84 -1.66
C GLU A 171 -20.82 -16.90 -2.81
N LEU A 172 -19.74 -16.12 -2.76
CA LEU A 172 -18.67 -16.18 -3.76
C LEU A 172 -17.99 -17.55 -3.77
N LEU A 173 -17.73 -18.13 -2.61
CA LEU A 173 -17.09 -19.44 -2.44
C LEU A 173 -17.90 -20.62 -2.99
N LYS A 174 -19.17 -20.42 -3.37
CA LYS A 174 -19.98 -21.46 -4.03
C LYS A 174 -19.74 -21.54 -5.53
N LYS A 175 -18.98 -20.60 -6.10
CA LYS A 175 -18.65 -20.59 -7.52
C LYS A 175 -17.49 -21.53 -7.80
N GLU A 176 -17.48 -22.10 -9.00
CA GLU A 176 -16.33 -22.84 -9.49
C GLU A 176 -15.12 -21.93 -9.67
N PRO A 177 -13.91 -22.38 -9.30
CA PRO A 177 -12.70 -21.60 -9.49
C PRO A 177 -12.32 -21.51 -10.97
N ALA A 178 -11.68 -20.40 -11.32
CA ALA A 178 -11.05 -20.19 -12.61
C ALA A 178 -9.54 -20.50 -12.53
N PHE A 179 -8.97 -20.95 -13.64
CA PHE A 179 -7.54 -21.24 -13.80
C PHE A 179 -6.88 -20.37 -14.89
N ASP A 180 -7.51 -19.25 -15.20
CA ASP A 180 -6.99 -18.26 -16.15
C ASP A 180 -6.03 -17.27 -15.45
N GLU A 181 -5.65 -16.20 -16.15
CA GLU A 181 -4.78 -15.18 -15.58
C GLU A 181 -5.45 -14.48 -14.38
N LEU A 182 -4.67 -14.34 -13.30
CA LEU A 182 -5.10 -13.67 -12.08
C LEU A 182 -5.44 -12.21 -12.38
N PRO A 183 -6.63 -11.72 -11.97
CA PRO A 183 -6.95 -10.31 -12.13
C PRO A 183 -6.09 -9.46 -11.19
N LYS A 184 -5.85 -8.21 -11.57
CA LYS A 184 -5.31 -7.22 -10.64
C LYS A 184 -6.25 -7.04 -9.44
N THR A 185 -5.66 -6.80 -8.28
CA THR A 185 -6.40 -6.32 -7.11
C THR A 185 -6.59 -4.82 -7.26
N VAL A 186 -7.84 -4.34 -7.14
CA VAL A 186 -8.25 -2.96 -7.34
C VAL A 186 -8.99 -2.46 -6.10
N PHE A 187 -8.56 -1.31 -5.58
CA PHE A 187 -9.22 -0.55 -4.53
C PHE A 187 -9.69 0.78 -5.12
N LYS A 188 -10.99 1.09 -5.00
CA LYS A 188 -11.55 2.40 -5.35
C LYS A 188 -11.99 3.11 -4.08
N PHE A 189 -11.41 4.27 -3.81
CA PHE A 189 -11.73 5.11 -2.66
C PHE A 189 -12.61 6.26 -3.11
N SER A 190 -13.89 6.24 -2.75
CA SER A 190 -14.82 7.34 -3.09
C SER A 190 -14.57 8.56 -2.21
N PHE A 191 -14.56 9.75 -2.81
CA PHE A 191 -14.42 11.00 -2.07
C PHE A 191 -15.74 11.38 -1.40
N ASN A 192 -15.84 11.17 -0.09
CA ASN A 192 -17.03 11.56 0.67
C ASN A 192 -17.08 13.08 0.96
N ASN A 193 -15.95 13.76 0.86
CA ASN A 193 -15.80 15.20 1.09
C ASN A 193 -14.55 15.77 0.38
N GLU A 194 -14.47 17.10 0.31
CA GLU A 194 -13.33 17.81 -0.30
C GLU A 194 -11.98 17.52 0.35
N LEU A 195 -11.96 17.18 1.65
CA LEU A 195 -10.72 16.83 2.33
C LEU A 195 -10.15 15.50 1.82
N ASN A 196 -11.00 14.51 1.52
CA ASN A 196 -10.57 13.26 0.90
C ASN A 196 -9.95 13.50 -0.48
N LYS A 197 -10.63 14.31 -1.31
CA LYS A 197 -10.14 14.69 -2.64
C LYS A 197 -8.79 15.40 -2.57
N THR A 198 -8.67 16.40 -1.67
CA THR A 198 -7.42 17.14 -1.46
C THR A 198 -6.28 16.23 -1.02
N ARG A 199 -6.54 15.30 -0.08
CA ARG A 199 -5.54 14.33 0.38
C ARG A 199 -5.09 13.40 -0.75
N ALA A 200 -6.00 12.93 -1.60
CA ALA A 200 -5.66 12.09 -2.76
C ALA A 200 -4.85 12.87 -3.81
N LEU A 201 -5.21 14.12 -4.09
CA LEU A 201 -4.45 15.03 -4.97
C LEU A 201 -3.03 15.24 -4.46
N ASP A 202 -2.87 15.59 -3.18
CA ASP A 202 -1.56 15.85 -2.57
C ASP A 202 -0.68 14.58 -2.56
N ALA A 203 -1.27 13.43 -2.21
CA ALA A 203 -0.58 12.15 -2.23
C ALA A 203 -0.09 11.81 -3.64
N THR A 204 -0.96 11.92 -4.65
CA THR A 204 -0.62 11.64 -6.06
C THR A 204 0.46 12.59 -6.57
N LYS A 205 0.36 13.89 -6.28
CA LYS A 205 1.38 14.89 -6.65
C LYS A 205 2.73 14.58 -6.00
N SER A 206 2.75 14.10 -4.75
CA SER A 206 4.00 13.77 -4.06
C SER A 206 4.78 12.63 -4.71
N LEU A 207 4.10 11.72 -5.44
CA LEU A 207 4.74 10.62 -6.15
C LEU A 207 5.77 11.12 -7.17
N ASN A 208 5.49 12.22 -7.87
CA ASN A 208 6.41 12.80 -8.85
C ASN A 208 7.82 13.08 -8.28
N VAL A 209 7.86 13.41 -6.99
CA VAL A 209 9.09 13.79 -6.29
C VAL A 209 9.72 12.57 -5.63
N ILE A 210 8.92 11.77 -4.94
CA ILE A 210 9.39 10.75 -3.99
C ILE A 210 9.56 9.38 -4.66
N LEU A 211 8.67 9.01 -5.58
CA LEU A 211 8.58 7.66 -6.14
C LEU A 211 9.87 7.16 -6.79
N PRO A 212 10.63 7.97 -7.56
CA PRO A 212 11.88 7.49 -8.14
C PRO A 212 12.87 6.97 -7.11
N TYR A 213 12.94 7.58 -5.92
CA TYR A 213 13.81 7.12 -4.83
C TYR A 213 13.26 5.86 -4.16
N VAL A 214 11.95 5.76 -3.99
CA VAL A 214 11.30 4.53 -3.48
C VAL A 214 11.60 3.34 -4.39
N MET A 215 11.60 3.51 -5.71
CA MET A 215 11.98 2.46 -6.66
C MET A 215 13.46 2.07 -6.57
N VAL A 216 14.35 2.97 -6.12
CA VAL A 216 15.75 2.62 -5.82
C VAL A 216 15.87 1.75 -4.56
N PHE A 217 14.99 1.96 -3.58
CA PHE A 217 15.04 1.18 -2.34
C PHE A 217 14.23 -0.12 -2.40
N ASN A 218 13.37 -0.29 -3.41
CA ASN A 218 12.47 -1.44 -3.55
C ASN A 218 12.67 -2.14 -4.90
N ASP A 219 13.51 -3.17 -4.93
CA ASP A 219 13.83 -3.93 -6.15
C ASP A 219 12.62 -4.66 -6.74
N ARG A 220 11.66 -5.01 -5.89
CA ARG A 220 10.40 -5.64 -6.29
C ARG A 220 9.45 -4.68 -7.00
N LEU A 221 9.58 -3.36 -6.79
CA LEU A 221 8.73 -2.36 -7.43
C LEU A 221 9.25 -2.05 -8.83
N LYS A 222 8.65 -2.69 -9.84
CA LYS A 222 9.13 -2.66 -11.22
C LYS A 222 8.49 -1.54 -12.03
N LYS A 223 7.19 -1.36 -11.90
CA LYS A 223 6.42 -0.40 -12.70
C LYS A 223 5.37 0.30 -11.87
N VAL A 224 5.25 1.61 -12.07
CA VAL A 224 4.15 2.39 -11.51
C VAL A 224 3.58 3.29 -12.58
N THR A 225 2.27 3.23 -12.78
CA THR A 225 1.57 4.12 -13.70
C THR A 225 0.66 5.04 -12.89
N VAL A 226 0.77 6.34 -13.10
CA VAL A 226 -0.03 7.35 -12.40
C VAL A 226 -0.77 8.18 -13.42
N THR A 227 -2.10 8.15 -13.40
CA THR A 227 -2.96 9.01 -14.21
C THR A 227 -3.58 10.06 -13.29
N ASP A 228 -3.30 11.34 -13.56
CA ASP A 228 -3.84 12.44 -12.77
C ASP A 228 -5.30 12.79 -13.11
N ASN A 229 -5.86 13.77 -12.40
CA ASN A 229 -7.24 14.22 -12.58
C ASN A 229 -7.49 14.94 -13.92
N GLU A 230 -6.44 15.26 -14.68
CA GLU A 230 -6.53 15.81 -16.03
C GLU A 230 -6.44 14.70 -17.10
N GLY A 231 -6.28 13.44 -16.68
CA GLY A 231 -6.11 12.29 -17.56
C GLY A 231 -4.68 12.14 -18.09
N VAL A 232 -3.71 12.88 -17.55
CA VAL A 232 -2.30 12.76 -17.95
C VAL A 232 -1.68 11.56 -17.25
N THR A 233 -1.22 10.60 -18.04
CA THR A 233 -0.54 9.40 -17.55
C THR A 233 0.98 9.57 -17.51
N THR A 234 1.57 9.29 -16.35
CA THR A 234 3.02 9.18 -16.15
C THR A 234 3.39 7.76 -15.76
N THR A 235 4.29 7.13 -16.50
CA THR A 235 4.78 5.77 -16.23
C THR A 235 6.21 5.83 -15.71
N TYR A 236 6.44 5.18 -14.57
CA TYR A 236 7.74 4.96 -13.96
C TYR A 236 8.13 3.50 -14.13
N LEU A 237 9.30 3.25 -14.70
CA LEU A 237 9.85 1.92 -14.90
C LEU A 237 11.25 1.84 -14.27
N ASN A 238 11.44 0.86 -13.40
CA ASN A 238 12.72 0.58 -12.77
C ASN A 238 13.59 -0.25 -13.73
N LYS A 239 14.63 0.34 -14.30
CA LYS A 239 15.58 -0.43 -15.11
C LYS A 239 16.40 -1.29 -14.16
N GLU A 240 16.23 -2.60 -14.26
CA GLU A 240 16.71 -3.58 -13.27
C GLU A 240 18.22 -3.57 -13.04
N ALA A 241 18.99 -3.06 -14.00
CA ALA A 241 20.44 -3.01 -13.90
C ALA A 241 20.91 -1.86 -13.00
N GLU A 242 21.43 -2.22 -11.83
CA GLU A 242 22.31 -1.34 -11.07
C GLU A 242 23.67 -1.25 -11.79
N ILE A 243 24.18 -0.03 -11.95
CA ILE A 243 25.45 0.26 -12.59
C ILE A 243 26.47 0.55 -11.50
N ASP A 244 27.53 -0.25 -11.41
CA ASP A 244 28.68 0.00 -10.55
C ASP A 244 29.67 0.94 -11.27
N ASN A 245 29.90 2.13 -10.72
CA ASN A 245 30.87 3.10 -11.24
C ASN A 245 32.20 3.07 -10.45
N GLY A 246 32.42 2.06 -9.61
CA GLY A 246 33.57 1.92 -8.73
C GLY A 246 33.36 2.61 -7.38
N ASP A 247 33.18 3.93 -7.39
CA ASP A 247 33.02 4.73 -6.15
C ASP A 247 31.57 4.81 -5.66
N PHE A 248 30.60 4.66 -6.57
CA PHE A 248 29.17 4.75 -6.29
C PHE A 248 28.36 3.93 -7.29
N TYR A 249 27.11 3.65 -6.93
CA TYR A 249 26.15 2.93 -7.75
C TYR A 249 25.17 3.90 -8.40
N THR A 250 24.71 3.58 -9.61
CA THR A 250 23.64 4.29 -10.29
C THR A 250 22.49 3.35 -10.59
N ARG A 251 21.27 3.80 -10.32
CA ARG A 251 20.05 3.18 -10.85
C ARG A 251 19.33 4.14 -11.78
N VAL A 252 18.78 3.61 -12.86
CA VAL A 252 18.05 4.39 -13.86
C VAL A 252 16.56 4.12 -13.73
N ILE A 253 15.80 5.17 -13.42
CA ILE A 253 14.34 5.14 -13.44
C ILE A 253 13.87 5.82 -14.72
N GLN A 254 13.20 5.08 -15.58
CA GLN A 254 12.58 5.65 -16.78
C GLN A 254 11.23 6.26 -16.39
N ILE A 255 11.04 7.53 -16.71
CA ILE A 255 9.82 8.31 -16.46
C ILE A 255 9.31 8.76 -17.83
N ASN A 256 8.27 8.09 -18.33
CA ASN A 256 7.83 8.17 -19.73
C ASN A 256 9.02 7.92 -20.67
N ASP A 257 9.37 8.90 -21.51
CA ASP A 257 10.48 8.84 -22.45
C ASP A 257 11.80 9.39 -21.89
N LYS A 258 11.82 9.84 -20.62
CA LYS A 258 13.00 10.43 -19.99
C LYS A 258 13.65 9.46 -19.02
N GLU A 259 14.97 9.46 -18.97
CA GLU A 259 15.71 8.72 -17.96
C GLU A 259 16.09 9.61 -16.79
N ARG A 260 15.85 9.14 -15.57
CA ARG A 260 16.33 9.75 -14.33
C ARG A 260 17.38 8.84 -13.72
N ARG A 261 18.62 9.32 -13.65
CA ARG A 261 19.73 8.62 -13.00
C ARG A 261 19.77 9.01 -11.53
N ILE A 262 19.82 8.02 -10.64
CA ILE A 262 19.92 8.22 -9.19
C ILE A 262 21.21 7.55 -8.73
N ASN A 263 22.12 8.37 -8.22
CA ASN A 263 23.44 7.95 -7.74
C ASN A 263 23.39 7.74 -6.23
N TYR A 264 23.98 6.66 -5.73
CA TYR A 264 23.99 6.35 -4.31
C TYR A 264 25.21 5.54 -3.88
N LEU A 265 25.58 5.71 -2.62
CA LEU A 265 26.51 4.83 -1.91
C LEU A 265 25.69 3.73 -1.24
N LYS A 266 26.22 2.51 -1.15
CA LYS A 266 25.59 1.43 -0.39
C LYS A 266 26.58 0.63 0.42
N THR A 267 26.08 0.11 1.53
CA THR A 267 26.64 -1.00 2.31
C THR A 267 25.51 -1.99 2.55
N ASP A 268 25.81 -3.13 3.18
CA ASP A 268 24.80 -4.14 3.53
C ASP A 268 23.66 -3.60 4.44
N ARG A 269 23.85 -2.43 5.05
CA ARG A 269 22.93 -1.86 6.06
C ARG A 269 22.35 -0.50 5.69
N LEU A 270 22.95 0.20 4.73
CA LEU A 270 22.70 1.62 4.49
C LEU A 270 22.81 1.92 2.99
N ALA A 271 21.91 2.76 2.49
CA ALA A 271 22.10 3.44 1.21
C ALA A 271 22.02 4.95 1.42
N ILE A 272 22.91 5.70 0.78
CA ILE A 272 22.94 7.17 0.80
C ILE A 272 22.80 7.66 -0.64
N VAL A 273 21.67 8.29 -0.96
CA VAL A 273 21.48 8.90 -2.29
C VAL A 273 22.21 10.22 -2.34
N LEU A 274 23.06 10.36 -3.35
CA LEU A 274 23.87 11.53 -3.61
C LEU A 274 23.06 12.52 -4.47
N PRO A 275 22.97 13.80 -4.07
CA PRO A 275 22.22 14.81 -4.80
C PRO A 275 23.04 15.37 -5.98
N ILE A 276 23.34 14.51 -6.96
CA ILE A 276 24.22 14.85 -8.08
C ILE A 276 23.46 14.63 -9.39
N GLU A 277 23.36 15.65 -10.23
CA GLU A 277 22.91 15.51 -11.60
C GLU A 277 24.09 15.08 -12.48
N SER A 278 23.98 13.88 -13.05
CA SER A 278 24.99 13.35 -13.97
C SER A 278 24.88 14.05 -15.32
N ASN A 279 25.69 15.08 -15.52
CA ASN A 279 26.04 15.56 -16.86
C ASN A 279 27.07 14.58 -17.47
N SER A 280 27.12 14.51 -18.80
CA SER A 280 28.16 13.72 -19.51
C SER A 280 29.54 14.04 -18.90
N PRO A 281 30.36 13.03 -18.55
CA PRO A 281 31.63 13.26 -17.88
C PRO A 281 32.58 14.01 -18.81
N ALA A 282 32.64 15.34 -18.65
CA ALA A 282 33.77 16.14 -19.04
C ALA A 282 34.71 16.21 -17.82
N ASP A 283 35.99 15.95 -18.03
CA ASP A 283 37.07 16.20 -17.06
C ASP A 283 36.95 15.52 -15.69
N GLY A 284 36.61 14.22 -15.65
CA GLY A 284 36.65 13.43 -14.41
C GLY A 284 35.63 13.86 -13.33
N SER A 285 34.68 14.72 -13.67
CA SER A 285 33.54 15.06 -12.82
C SER A 285 32.49 13.95 -12.84
N ILE A 286 31.95 13.60 -11.66
CA ILE A 286 30.83 12.66 -11.51
C ILE A 286 29.45 13.34 -11.66
N GLY A 287 29.43 14.67 -11.77
CA GLY A 287 28.23 15.50 -11.99
C GLY A 287 28.20 16.77 -11.15
N GLU A 288 27.12 17.54 -11.25
CA GLU A 288 26.90 18.78 -10.48
C GLU A 288 26.06 18.51 -9.24
N ALA A 289 26.49 19.04 -8.09
CA ALA A 289 25.71 18.97 -6.87
C ALA A 289 24.44 19.83 -7.01
N VAL A 290 23.28 19.25 -6.71
CA VAL A 290 21.98 19.91 -6.80
C VAL A 290 21.30 19.95 -5.44
N ASN A 291 20.35 20.87 -5.26
CA ASN A 291 19.48 20.84 -4.08
C ASN A 291 18.34 19.87 -4.31
N LEU A 292 18.15 18.94 -3.36
CA LEU A 292 16.98 18.08 -3.33
C LEU A 292 15.74 18.92 -3.00
N GLN A 293 14.62 18.63 -3.67
CA GLN A 293 13.36 19.34 -3.46
C GLN A 293 12.98 19.40 -1.97
N ASP A 294 12.43 20.53 -1.55
CA ASP A 294 12.06 20.82 -0.15
C ASP A 294 10.95 19.90 0.37
N THR A 295 10.16 19.30 -0.51
CA THR A 295 9.08 18.37 -0.17
C THR A 295 9.53 16.92 -0.10
N LEU A 296 10.80 16.62 -0.40
CA LEU A 296 11.34 15.26 -0.41
C LEU A 296 11.86 14.88 0.98
N PRO A 297 11.32 13.81 1.61
CA PRO A 297 11.83 13.31 2.89
C PRO A 297 13.32 12.97 2.80
N ARG A 298 14.06 13.10 3.91
CA ARG A 298 15.50 12.80 3.94
C ARG A 298 15.82 11.42 4.50
N LEU A 299 14.88 10.78 5.22
CA LEU A 299 15.05 9.44 5.75
C LEU A 299 14.02 8.47 5.16
N PHE A 300 14.47 7.24 4.85
CA PHE A 300 13.65 6.18 4.28
C PHE A 300 13.87 4.85 5.00
N LEU A 301 12.78 4.11 5.19
CA LEU A 301 12.75 2.70 5.56
C LEU A 301 11.95 1.98 4.48
N PHE A 302 12.58 1.75 3.32
CA PHE A 302 11.96 1.45 2.01
C PHE A 302 11.01 2.53 1.47
N TYR A 303 10.20 3.13 2.33
CA TYR A 303 9.25 4.21 2.09
C TYR A 303 9.67 5.46 2.87
N PRO A 304 9.20 6.65 2.47
CA PRO A 304 9.58 7.90 3.14
C PRO A 304 9.15 7.95 4.60
N LEU A 305 10.06 8.38 5.49
CA LEU A 305 9.71 8.83 6.83
C LEU A 305 9.23 10.28 6.74
N ILE A 306 7.91 10.46 6.61
CA ILE A 306 7.25 11.76 6.50
C ILE A 306 7.60 12.65 7.70
N GLY A 307 7.91 13.93 7.46
CA GLY A 307 8.35 14.88 8.49
C GLY A 307 9.87 15.07 8.54
N THR A 308 10.64 14.33 7.73
CA THR A 308 12.10 14.42 7.67
C THR A 308 12.60 15.30 6.53
N GLU A 309 11.73 16.06 5.87
CA GLU A 309 12.05 16.87 4.69
C GLU A 309 13.07 17.98 5.03
N HIS A 310 12.98 18.55 6.23
CA HIS A 310 13.82 19.66 6.70
C HIS A 310 14.85 19.24 7.76
N LEU A 311 15.45 18.05 7.60
CA LEU A 311 16.46 17.51 8.54
C LEU A 311 17.80 18.27 8.55
N GLY A 312 17.98 19.28 7.70
CA GLY A 312 19.21 20.06 7.58
C GLY A 312 20.30 19.38 6.74
N ILE A 313 19.94 18.34 5.97
CA ILE A 313 20.82 17.64 5.04
C ILE A 313 20.27 17.69 3.62
N ASN A 314 21.19 17.62 2.64
CA ASN A 314 20.87 17.62 1.20
C ASN A 314 21.08 16.24 0.54
N TYR A 315 21.04 15.16 1.31
CA TYR A 315 21.13 13.79 0.81
C TYR A 315 20.05 12.92 1.46
N ILE A 316 19.78 11.76 0.88
CA ILE A 316 18.76 10.84 1.39
C ILE A 316 19.47 9.66 2.06
N ILE A 317 18.97 9.25 3.22
CA ILE A 317 19.46 8.09 3.95
C ILE A 317 18.36 7.02 3.95
N HIS A 318 18.69 5.84 3.46
CA HIS A 318 17.85 4.66 3.54
C HIS A 318 18.53 3.59 4.41
N SER A 319 17.80 3.03 5.38
CA SER A 319 18.25 1.85 6.11
C SER A 319 17.08 0.98 6.52
N LYS A 320 17.16 -0.33 6.24
CA LYS A 320 16.21 -1.34 6.73
C LYS A 320 16.23 -1.54 8.25
N ASN A 321 17.25 -0.99 8.93
CA ASN A 321 17.49 -1.13 10.37
C ASN A 321 17.03 0.09 11.18
N PHE A 322 16.36 1.07 10.56
CA PHE A 322 15.77 2.16 11.31
C PHE A 322 14.62 1.67 12.20
N HIS A 323 14.60 2.19 13.43
CA HIS A 323 13.57 1.95 14.43
C HIS A 323 12.88 3.28 14.74
N PRO A 324 12.08 3.83 13.80
CA PRO A 324 11.38 5.08 14.06
C PRO A 324 10.40 4.89 15.21
N THR A 325 10.45 5.80 16.17
CA THR A 325 9.40 5.94 17.20
C THR A 325 8.37 6.93 16.69
N GLU A 326 7.09 6.70 17.00
CA GLU A 326 6.01 7.64 16.68
C GLU A 326 6.21 9.03 17.30
#